data_AF-A0A438DQA6-F1
#
_entry.id   AF-A0A438DQA6-F1
#
_cell.length_a   1.000
_cell.length_b   1.000
_cell.length_c   1.000
_cell.angle_alpha   90.00
_cell.angle_beta   90.00
_cell.angle_gamma   90.00
#
_symmetry.space_group_name_H-M   'P 1'
#
loop_
_entity.id
_entity.type
_entity.pdbx_description
1 polymer ?
#
loop_
_entity_poly.entity_id
_entity_poly.type
_entity_poly.pdbx_seq_one_letter_code
_entity_poly.pdbx_strand_id
1 'polypeptide(L)'
;MAPFYVFPCGHAFHAQCLITHVTQCTTRAQAELILDLQKQLTLLDGNTRRESNGGLTEESITSMTPADKIRSQLDDAIAGECPFCGDLMIRDISLSFISPEEAHQDSSWEIKPQSLGNQRSLSLAI
;
A
#
# COMPACT_ATOMS: atom_id res chain seq x y z
N MET A 1 -14.26 -9.37 0.62
CA MET A 1 -12.79 -9.38 0.74
C MET A 1 -12.42 -9.74 2.15
N ALA A 2 -11.25 -10.36 2.34
CA ALA A 2 -10.70 -10.62 3.66
C ALA A 2 -10.42 -9.30 4.39
N PRO A 3 -10.57 -9.23 5.73
CA PRO A 3 -10.24 -8.02 6.50
C PRO A 3 -8.73 -7.80 6.62
N PHE A 4 -7.94 -8.87 6.60
CA PHE A 4 -6.48 -8.85 6.70
C PHE A 4 -5.84 -9.90 5.81
N TYR A 5 -4.60 -9.65 5.41
CA TYR A 5 -3.74 -10.58 4.67
C TYR A 5 -2.53 -10.91 5.52
N VAL A 6 -2.14 -12.19 5.54
CA VAL A 6 -0.96 -12.68 6.25
C VAL A 6 -0.07 -13.40 5.26
N PHE A 7 1.18 -12.97 5.16
CA PHE A 7 2.16 -13.55 4.24
C PHE A 7 2.99 -14.64 4.94
N PRO A 8 3.55 -15.61 4.19
CA PRO A 8 4.43 -16.64 4.76
C PRO A 8 5.68 -16.11 5.47
N CYS A 9 6.13 -14.89 5.13
CA CYS A 9 7.23 -14.21 5.81
C CYS A 9 6.85 -13.62 7.19
N GLY A 10 5.58 -13.73 7.60
CA GLY A 10 5.09 -13.27 8.90
C GLY A 10 4.49 -11.86 8.92
N HIS A 11 4.62 -11.08 7.84
CA HIS A 11 3.99 -9.76 7.75
C HIS A 11 2.47 -9.89 7.57
N ALA A 12 1.74 -8.97 8.20
CA ALA A 12 0.29 -8.89 8.10
C ALA A 12 -0.17 -7.46 7.85
N PHE A 13 -1.24 -7.32 7.08
CA PHE A 13 -1.77 -6.02 6.68
C PHE A 13 -3.29 -6.04 6.71
N HIS A 14 -3.92 -4.92 7.08
CA HIS A 14 -5.32 -4.69 6.74
C HIS A 14 -5.47 -4.69 5.22
N ALA A 15 -6.58 -5.21 4.72
CA ALA A 15 -6.83 -5.27 3.28
C ALA A 15 -6.68 -3.91 2.59
N GLN A 16 -7.28 -2.87 3.15
CA GLN A 16 -7.21 -1.53 2.56
C GLN A 16 -5.79 -0.96 2.60
N CYS A 17 -5.05 -1.16 3.69
CA CYS A 17 -3.67 -0.71 3.80
C CYS A 17 -2.77 -1.44 2.78
N LEU A 18 -2.97 -2.75 2.60
CA LEU A 18 -2.25 -3.53 1.60
C LEU A 18 -2.51 -3.01 0.19
N ILE A 19 -3.79 -2.82 -0.18
CA ILE A 19 -4.15 -2.33 -1.51
C ILE A 19 -3.53 -0.97 -1.78
N THR A 20 -3.67 -0.03 -0.84
CA THR A 20 -3.09 1.32 -0.98
C THR A 20 -1.59 1.25 -1.18
N HIS A 21 -0.88 0.44 -0.40
CA HIS A 21 0.57 0.35 -0.49
C HIS A 21 1.02 -0.34 -1.78
N VAL A 22 0.45 -1.49 -2.13
CA VAL A 22 0.79 -2.22 -3.37
C VAL A 22 0.52 -1.35 -4.60
N THR A 23 -0.57 -0.59 -4.61
CA THR A 23 -0.89 0.32 -5.73
C THR A 23 0.18 1.41 -5.91
N GLN A 24 0.91 1.78 -4.86
CA GLN A 24 1.95 2.81 -4.90
C GLN A 24 3.33 2.26 -5.32
N CYS A 25 3.65 1.01 -4.99
CA CYS A 25 4.97 0.43 -5.25
C CYS A 25 5.00 -0.59 -6.40
N THR A 26 3.86 -0.99 -6.95
CA THR A 26 3.78 -1.88 -8.11
C THR A 26 3.98 -1.13 -9.44
N THR A 27 4.03 -1.87 -10.55
CA THR A 27 4.10 -1.27 -11.89
C THR A 27 2.81 -0.51 -12.23
N ARG A 28 2.91 0.52 -13.07
CA ARG A 28 1.73 1.30 -13.50
C ARG A 28 0.58 0.43 -14.03
N ALA A 29 0.89 -0.58 -14.84
CA ALA A 29 -0.12 -1.47 -15.42
C ALA A 29 -0.84 -2.30 -14.34
N GLN A 30 -0.11 -2.78 -13.32
CA GLN A 30 -0.69 -3.49 -12.18
C GLN A 30 -1.53 -2.57 -11.29
N ALA A 31 -1.07 -1.34 -11.04
CA ALA A 31 -1.83 -0.36 -10.29
C ALA A 31 -3.16 -0.02 -10.99
N GLU A 32 -3.14 0.20 -12.31
CA GLU A 32 -4.35 0.43 -13.11
C GLU A 32 -5.32 -0.76 -13.04
N LEU A 33 -4.82 -2.00 -13.09
CA LEU A 33 -5.63 -3.21 -12.92
C LEU A 33 -6.29 -3.28 -11.53
N ILE A 34 -5.53 -3.06 -10.46
CA ILE A 34 -6.05 -3.08 -9.08
C ILE A 34 -7.17 -2.06 -8.90
N LEU A 35 -6.97 -0.84 -9.40
CA LEU A 35 -7.97 0.24 -9.31
C LEU A 35 -9.24 -0.09 -10.10
N ASP A 36 -9.10 -0.70 -11.28
CA ASP A 36 -10.27 -1.11 -12.08
C ASP A 36 -11.07 -2.22 -11.38
N LEU A 37 -10.39 -3.23 -10.80
CA LEU A 37 -11.05 -4.28 -10.02
C LEU A 37 -11.81 -3.72 -8.81
N GLN A 38 -11.22 -2.75 -8.08
CA GLN A 38 -11.92 -2.07 -6.97
C GLN A 38 -13.16 -1.29 -7.44
N LYS A 39 -13.05 -0.62 -8.59
CA LYS A 39 -14.18 0.10 -9.19
C LYS A 39 -15.30 -0.86 -9.57
N GLN A 40 -14.99 -1.98 -10.21
CA GLN A 40 -15.98 -2.99 -10.58
C GLN A 40 -16.73 -3.53 -9.36
N LEU A 41 -16.03 -3.84 -8.26
CA LEU A 41 -16.66 -4.28 -7.01
C LEU A 41 -17.61 -3.22 -6.42
N THR A 42 -17.20 -1.95 -6.44
CA THR A 42 -18.03 -0.85 -5.95
C THR A 42 -19.33 -0.71 -6.74
N LEU A 43 -19.28 -0.90 -8.07
CA LEU A 43 -20.45 -0.85 -8.94
C LEU A 43 -21.41 -2.04 -8.70
N LEU A 44 -20.86 -3.23 -8.47
CA LEU A 44 -21.63 -4.44 -8.20
C LEU A 44 -22.34 -4.39 -6.83
N ASP A 45 -21.64 -3.95 -5.78
CA ASP A 45 -22.20 -3.80 -4.43
C ASP A 45 -23.30 -2.70 -4.37
N GLY A 46 -23.26 -1.73 -5.29
CA GLY A 46 -24.31 -0.72 -5.44
C GLY A 46 -25.63 -1.24 -6.03
N ASN A 47 -25.58 -2.31 -6.84
CA ASN A 47 -26.76 -2.88 -7.50
C ASN A 47 -27.51 -3.88 -6.61
N THR A 48 -26.81 -4.64 -5.76
CA THR A 48 -27.43 -5.63 -4.86
C THR A 48 -28.34 -5.01 -3.79
N ARG A 49 -28.14 -3.73 -3.46
CA ARG A 49 -28.96 -2.99 -2.48
C ARG A 49 -30.30 -2.51 -3.04
N ARG A 50 -30.52 -2.54 -4.36
CA ARG A 50 -31.77 -2.09 -5.01
C ARG A 50 -32.80 -3.20 -5.24
N GLU A 51 -32.41 -4.47 -5.10
CA GLU A 51 -33.27 -5.64 -5.34
C GLU A 51 -33.51 -6.51 -4.10
N SER A 52 -33.41 -5.94 -2.89
CA SER A 52 -33.74 -6.67 -1.67
C SER A 52 -35.25 -6.60 -1.37
N ASN A 53 -36.04 -7.42 -2.08
CA ASN A 53 -37.32 -7.91 -1.57
C ASN A 53 -37.38 -9.44 -1.70
N GLY A 54 -37.20 -10.12 -0.55
CA GLY A 54 -37.74 -11.45 -0.26
C GLY A 54 -37.33 -12.62 -1.15
N GLY A 55 -36.35 -13.40 -0.70
CA GLY A 55 -36.08 -14.71 -1.30
C GLY A 55 -35.02 -15.47 -0.52
N LEU A 56 -35.44 -16.12 0.57
CA LEU A 56 -34.64 -17.18 1.20
C LEU A 56 -34.68 -18.39 0.26
N THR A 57 -33.60 -18.62 -0.49
CA THR A 57 -33.34 -19.91 -1.13
C THR A 57 -31.97 -20.38 -0.69
N GLU A 58 -31.98 -21.38 0.18
CA GLU A 58 -30.85 -22.24 0.50
C GLU A 58 -30.41 -22.98 -0.77
N GLU A 59 -29.46 -22.43 -1.50
CA GLU A 59 -28.69 -23.20 -2.50
C GLU A 59 -27.21 -22.82 -2.35
N SER A 60 -26.69 -23.29 -1.23
CA SER A 60 -25.28 -23.31 -0.89
C SER A 60 -24.57 -24.43 -1.65
N ILE A 61 -23.42 -24.07 -2.23
CA ILE A 61 -22.25 -24.86 -2.66
C ILE A 61 -21.98 -24.89 -4.18
N THR A 62 -20.91 -24.20 -4.60
CA THR A 62 -20.13 -24.33 -5.86
C THR A 62 -20.32 -23.38 -7.06
N SER A 63 -21.24 -22.41 -7.06
CA SER A 63 -21.24 -21.36 -8.11
C SER A 63 -20.60 -20.06 -7.60
N MET A 64 -19.37 -19.76 -8.05
CA MET A 64 -18.73 -18.46 -7.81
C MET A 64 -19.60 -17.35 -8.41
N THR A 65 -20.02 -16.39 -7.60
CA THR A 65 -20.70 -15.21 -8.14
C THR A 65 -19.71 -14.36 -8.94
N PRO A 66 -20.15 -13.55 -9.92
CA PRO A 66 -19.28 -12.63 -10.63
C PRO A 66 -18.48 -11.72 -9.68
N ALA A 67 -19.07 -11.32 -8.55
CA ALA A 67 -18.40 -10.53 -7.52
C ALA A 67 -17.27 -11.32 -6.84
N ASP A 68 -17.47 -12.61 -6.56
CA ASP A 68 -16.42 -13.45 -5.96
C ASP A 68 -15.23 -13.66 -6.89
N LYS A 69 -15.49 -13.77 -8.20
CA LYS A 69 -14.41 -13.84 -9.20
C LYS A 69 -13.55 -12.58 -9.21
N ILE A 70 -14.18 -11.40 -9.16
CA ILE A 70 -13.45 -10.12 -9.14
C ILE A 70 -12.70 -9.95 -7.82
N ARG A 71 -13.29 -10.36 -6.68
CA ARG A 71 -12.59 -10.39 -5.39
C ARG A 71 -11.35 -11.29 -5.46
N SER A 72 -11.48 -12.50 -5.99
CA SER A 72 -10.34 -13.42 -6.15
C SER A 72 -9.23 -12.81 -7.01
N GLN A 73 -9.58 -12.15 -8.12
CA GLN A 73 -8.59 -11.48 -8.97
C GLN A 73 -7.89 -10.32 -8.27
N LEU A 74 -8.63 -9.56 -7.46
CA LEU A 74 -8.06 -8.49 -6.66
C LEU A 74 -7.11 -9.05 -5.61
N ASP A 75 -7.51 -10.12 -4.92
CA ASP A 75 -6.72 -10.79 -3.90
C ASP A 75 -5.41 -11.33 -4.51
N ASP A 76 -5.46 -11.98 -5.67
CA ASP A 76 -4.26 -12.45 -6.40
C ASP A 76 -3.33 -11.29 -6.79
N ALA A 77 -3.89 -10.16 -7.23
CA ALA A 77 -3.12 -8.99 -7.65
C ALA A 77 -2.40 -8.29 -6.48
N ILE A 78 -2.99 -8.25 -5.29
CA ILE A 78 -2.42 -7.53 -4.13
C ILE A 78 -1.64 -8.45 -3.18
N ALA A 79 -1.94 -9.75 -3.15
CA ALA A 79 -1.35 -10.69 -2.21
C ALA A 79 -0.39 -11.70 -2.86
N GLY A 80 -0.03 -11.47 -4.13
CA GLY A 80 0.95 -12.31 -4.85
C GLY A 80 2.35 -12.31 -4.22
N GLU A 81 2.77 -11.19 -3.61
CA GLU A 81 4.00 -11.11 -2.84
C GLU A 81 3.90 -10.11 -1.68
N CYS A 82 4.77 -10.25 -0.68
CA CYS A 82 4.82 -9.34 0.46
C CYS A 82 5.52 -8.03 0.06
N PRO A 83 4.91 -6.86 0.28
CA PRO A 83 5.52 -5.57 -0.05
C PRO A 83 6.88 -5.31 0.63
N PHE A 84 7.16 -5.95 1.76
CA PHE A 84 8.39 -5.76 2.53
C PHE A 84 9.42 -6.89 2.38
N CYS A 85 9.13 -7.95 1.61
CA CYS A 85 10.00 -9.14 1.56
C CYS A 85 10.20 -9.74 0.16
N GLY A 86 9.92 -8.99 -0.90
CA GLY A 86 9.99 -9.48 -2.27
C GLY A 86 10.57 -8.48 -3.25
N ASP A 87 10.18 -8.62 -4.52
CA ASP A 87 10.66 -7.80 -5.62
C ASP A 87 10.22 -6.34 -5.46
N LEU A 88 9.04 -6.09 -4.89
CA LEU A 88 8.58 -4.74 -4.56
C LEU A 88 9.59 -4.01 -3.68
N MET A 89 10.02 -4.63 -2.58
CA MET A 89 11.03 -4.05 -1.68
C MET A 89 12.40 -3.92 -2.35
N ILE A 90 12.80 -4.92 -3.14
CA ILE A 90 14.11 -4.93 -3.82
C ILE A 90 14.21 -3.77 -4.83
N ARG A 91 13.13 -3.41 -5.52
CA ARG A 91 13.13 -2.26 -6.45
C ARG A 91 13.43 -0.95 -5.72
N ASP A 92 12.93 -0.81 -4.50
CA ASP A 92 13.04 0.43 -3.73
C ASP A 92 14.46 0.69 -3.20
N ILE A 93 15.31 -0.35 -3.05
CA ILE A 93 16.69 -0.17 -2.57
C ILE A 93 17.55 0.69 -3.51
N SER A 94 17.15 0.79 -4.78
CA SER A 94 17.86 1.57 -5.79
C SER A 94 17.36 3.01 -5.86
N LEU A 95 16.30 3.35 -5.13
CA LEU A 95 15.74 4.69 -5.08
C LEU A 95 16.44 5.53 -4.00
N SER A 96 16.50 6.84 -4.21
CA SER A 96 16.96 7.78 -3.20
C SER A 96 16.04 7.75 -1.98
N PHE A 97 16.62 7.77 -0.78
CA PHE A 97 15.85 7.88 0.46
C PHE A 97 15.03 9.17 0.57
N ILE A 98 15.49 10.24 -0.08
CA ILE A 98 14.86 11.56 -0.05
C ILE A 98 14.19 11.78 -1.40
N SER A 99 12.87 11.98 -1.39
CA SER A 99 12.13 12.35 -2.60
C SER A 99 12.40 13.81 -3.00
N PRO A 100 12.17 14.18 -4.27
CA PRO A 100 12.31 15.57 -4.71
C PRO A 100 11.42 16.56 -3.94
N GLU A 101 10.27 16.10 -3.43
CA GLU A 101 9.35 16.91 -2.62
C GLU A 101 9.94 17.20 -1.23
N GLU A 102 10.64 16.23 -0.65
CA GLU A 102 11.27 16.31 0.68
C GLU A 102 12.61 17.06 0.68
N ALA A 103 13.18 17.37 -0.48
CA ALA A 103 14.50 17.99 -0.60
C ALA A 103 14.65 19.31 0.18
N HIS A 104 13.57 20.10 0.27
CA HIS A 104 13.56 21.33 1.06
C HIS A 104 13.64 21.06 2.56
N GLN A 105 12.94 20.02 3.03
CA GLN A 105 12.98 19.62 4.43
C GLN A 105 14.37 19.09 4.76
N ASP A 106 14.92 18.20 3.94
CA ASP A 106 16.27 17.66 4.12
C ASP A 106 17.32 18.78 4.24
N SER A 107 17.28 19.77 3.34
CA SER A 107 18.16 20.94 3.39
C SER A 107 17.99 21.78 4.66
N SER A 108 16.78 21.81 5.25
CA SER A 108 16.51 22.56 6.49
C SER A 108 17.13 21.91 7.73
N TRP A 109 17.38 20.60 7.70
CA TRP A 109 18.00 19.86 8.80
C TRP A 109 19.52 19.77 8.67
N GLU A 110 20.12 20.42 7.66
CA GLU A 110 21.56 20.43 7.45
C GLU A 110 22.29 21.02 8.67
N ILE A 111 23.08 20.17 9.34
CA ILE A 111 23.94 20.60 10.44
C ILE A 111 25.15 21.30 9.85
N LYS A 112 25.07 22.63 9.70
CA LYS A 112 26.19 23.45 9.23
C LYS A 112 27.36 23.33 10.22
N PRO A 113 28.55 22.88 9.79
CA PRO A 113 29.71 22.89 10.66
C PRO A 113 29.96 24.35 11.08
N GLN A 114 29.89 24.62 12.38
CA GLN A 114 30.28 25.92 12.90
C GLN A 114 31.73 26.16 12.48
N SER A 115 31.99 27.32 11.87
CA SER A 115 33.32 27.78 11.51
C SER A 115 34.25 27.70 12.74
N LEU A 116 35.04 26.63 12.82
CA LEU A 116 36.09 26.44 13.82
C LEU A 116 37.24 27.45 13.66
N GLY A 117 37.15 28.38 12.69
CA GLY A 117 38.11 29.47 12.50
C GLY A 117 37.86 30.71 13.35
N ASN A 118 36.70 30.83 14.02
CA ASN A 118 36.36 32.06 14.77
C ASN A 118 35.73 31.85 16.15
N GLN A 119 35.69 30.61 16.65
CA GLN A 119 35.31 30.33 18.04
C GLN A 119 36.49 30.77 18.93
N ARG A 120 36.48 32.05 19.33
CA ARG A 120 37.28 32.54 20.46
C ARG A 120 37.06 31.57 21.61
N SER A 121 38.12 30.87 22.01
CA SER A 121 38.21 30.08 23.23
C SER A 121 37.42 30.78 24.33
N LEU A 122 36.26 30.23 24.69
CA LEU A 122 35.63 30.57 25.96
C LEU A 122 36.52 29.92 27.01
N SER A 123 37.57 30.66 27.37
CA SER A 123 38.40 30.33 28.52
C SER A 123 37.45 30.33 29.73
N LEU A 124 37.09 29.14 30.20
CA LEU A 124 36.52 28.99 31.53
C LEU A 124 37.60 29.48 32.50
N ALA A 125 37.43 30.71 32.98
CA ALA A 125 38.16 31.18 34.14
C ALA A 125 37.55 30.49 35.37
N ILE A 126 38.34 29.56 35.92
CA ILE A 126 38.42 29.02 37.29
C ILE A 126 37.10 28.95 38.06
#